data_AF-A0A7X8BQB5-F1
#
_entry.id   AF-A0A7X8BQB5-F1
#
_cell.length_a   1.000
_cell.length_b   1.000
_cell.length_c   1.000
_cell.angle_alpha   90.00
_cell.angle_beta   90.00
_cell.angle_gamma   90.00
#
_symmetry.space_group_name_H-M   'P 1'
#
loop_
_entity.id
_entity.type
_entity.pdbx_description
1 polymer ?
#
loop_
_entity_poly.entity_id
_entity_poly.type
_entity_poly.pdbx_seq_one_letter_code
_entity_poly.pdbx_strand_id
1 'polypeptide(L)'
;VIFSLPPAVRLTSLGIKSVPHDVVEAGRAFGATEKQILYKIELPLAMPTILTGVNQVILLALSMVVIASMVGARGLGSIVYQGIQQNDIAKGFESGLGIVILAIILDRITQSFAQKKG
;
A
#
# COMPACT_ATOMS: atom_id res chain seq x y z
N VAL A 1 11.01 1.96 4.72
CA VAL A 1 10.57 1.36 3.44
C VAL A 1 10.71 -0.16 3.44
N ILE A 2 11.87 -0.73 3.84
CA ILE A 2 12.04 -2.20 3.88
C ILE A 2 10.98 -2.90 4.76
N PHE A 3 10.62 -2.29 5.89
CA PHE A 3 9.62 -2.80 6.83
C PHE A 3 8.22 -3.03 6.21
N SER A 4 7.84 -2.26 5.19
CA SER A 4 6.51 -2.36 4.57
C SER A 4 6.48 -3.25 3.32
N LEU A 5 7.62 -3.83 2.91
CA LEU A 5 7.70 -4.73 1.75
C LEU A 5 6.99 -6.08 1.91
N PRO A 6 7.00 -6.76 3.07
CA PRO A 6 6.39 -8.08 3.21
C PRO A 6 4.92 -8.19 2.74
N PRO A 7 3.99 -7.28 3.13
CA PRO A 7 2.61 -7.36 2.66
C PRO A 7 2.48 -7.10 1.16
N ALA A 8 3.28 -6.21 0.55
CA ALA A 8 3.26 -6.00 -0.90
C ALA A 8 3.60 -7.30 -1.66
N VAL A 9 4.71 -7.95 -1.28
CA VAL A 9 5.16 -9.18 -1.93
C VAL A 9 4.16 -10.31 -1.71
N ARG A 10 3.68 -10.47 -0.47
CA ARG A 10 2.73 -11.54 -0.12
C ARG A 10 1.42 -11.40 -0.86
N LEU A 11 0.82 -10.21 -0.88
CA LEU A 11 -0.49 -9.98 -1.50
C LEU A 11 -0.40 -9.96 -3.02
N THR A 12 0.73 -9.56 -3.59
CA THR A 12 0.98 -9.74 -5.03
C THR A 12 1.08 -11.21 -5.40
N SER A 13 1.87 -12.00 -4.65
CA SER A 13 2.00 -13.43 -4.91
C SER A 13 0.67 -14.17 -4.73
N LEU A 14 -0.10 -13.83 -3.69
CA LEU A 14 -1.45 -14.38 -3.50
C LEU A 14 -2.41 -13.95 -4.60
N GLY A 15 -2.39 -12.68 -5.00
CA GLY A 15 -3.23 -12.15 -6.07
C GLY A 15 -3.05 -12.91 -7.38
N ILE A 16 -1.80 -13.11 -7.81
CA ILE A 16 -1.49 -13.87 -9.03
C ILE A 16 -1.91 -15.33 -8.90
N LYS A 17 -1.63 -15.98 -7.75
CA LYS A 17 -2.02 -17.38 -7.52
C LYS A 17 -3.53 -17.60 -7.38
N SER A 18 -4.30 -16.55 -7.09
CA SER A 18 -5.75 -16.62 -6.94
C SER A 18 -6.49 -16.50 -8.28
N VAL A 19 -5.78 -16.25 -9.38
CA VAL A 19 -6.37 -16.18 -10.72
C VAL A 19 -6.86 -17.57 -11.13
N PRO A 20 -8.13 -17.73 -11.57
CA PRO A 20 -8.65 -19.02 -11.99
C PRO A 20 -7.84 -19.60 -13.15
N HIS A 21 -7.44 -20.87 -13.03
CA HIS A 21 -6.59 -21.54 -14.00
C HIS A 21 -7.28 -21.65 -15.36
N ASP A 22 -8.60 -21.89 -15.37
CA ASP A 22 -9.43 -22.00 -16.58
C ASP A 22 -9.31 -20.76 -17.49
N VAL A 23 -9.19 -19.56 -16.92
CA VAL A 23 -9.05 -18.31 -17.68
C VAL A 23 -7.66 -18.20 -18.30
N VAL A 24 -6.64 -18.67 -17.59
CA VAL A 24 -5.26 -18.73 -18.08
C VAL A 24 -5.13 -19.77 -19.20
N GLU A 25 -5.74 -20.95 -19.02
CA GLU A 25 -5.77 -22.02 -20.02
C GLU A 25 -6.53 -21.59 -21.28
N ALA A 26 -7.66 -20.88 -21.13
CA ALA A 26 -8.35 -20.28 -22.26
C ALA A 26 -7.43 -19.29 -23.01
N GLY A 27 -6.72 -18.41 -22.29
CA GLY A 27 -5.74 -17.50 -22.89
C GLY A 27 -4.67 -18.23 -23.70
N ARG A 28 -4.13 -19.34 -23.15
CA ARG A 28 -3.17 -20.21 -23.86
C ARG A 28 -3.77 -20.88 -25.09
N ALA A 29 -5.00 -21.39 -25.00
CA ALA A 29 -5.71 -22.03 -26.10
C ALA A 29 -5.98 -21.06 -27.26
N PHE A 30 -6.20 -19.78 -26.97
CA PHE A 30 -6.32 -18.71 -27.97
C PHE A 30 -4.97 -18.16 -28.47
N GLY A 31 -3.84 -18.77 -28.09
CA GLY A 31 -2.50 -18.40 -28.57
C GLY A 31 -1.87 -17.20 -27.87
N ALA A 32 -2.32 -16.82 -26.67
CA ALA A 32 -1.69 -15.76 -25.89
C ALA A 32 -0.29 -16.19 -25.40
N THR A 33 0.70 -15.33 -25.59
CA THR A 33 2.05 -15.49 -25.03
C THR A 33 2.04 -15.32 -23.51
N GLU A 34 3.02 -15.89 -22.80
CA GLU A 34 3.16 -15.74 -21.33
C GLU A 34 3.14 -14.28 -20.86
N LYS A 35 3.74 -13.36 -21.63
CA LYS A 35 3.67 -11.93 -21.32
C LYS A 35 2.26 -11.36 -21.48
N GLN A 36 1.51 -11.79 -22.50
CA GLN A 36 0.12 -11.38 -22.67
C GLN A 36 -0.78 -11.95 -21.56
N ILE A 37 -0.55 -13.20 -21.15
CA ILE A 37 -1.25 -13.81 -20.02
C ILE A 37 -1.00 -13.00 -18.75
N LEU A 38 0.27 -12.72 -18.42
CA LEU A 38 0.62 -11.93 -17.24
C LEU A 38 -0.03 -10.54 -17.25
N TYR A 39 0.16 -9.76 -18.33
CA TYR A 39 -0.28 -8.36 -18.35
C TYR A 39 -1.77 -8.15 -18.67
N LYS A 40 -2.41 -9.07 -19.40
CA LYS A 40 -3.81 -8.91 -19.84
C LYS A 40 -4.80 -9.79 -19.08
N ILE A 41 -4.33 -10.84 -18.40
CA ILE A 41 -5.19 -11.77 -17.66
C ILE A 41 -4.84 -11.72 -16.17
N GLU A 42 -3.64 -12.15 -15.79
CA GLU A 42 -3.28 -12.33 -14.38
C GLU A 42 -3.23 -11.00 -13.62
N LEU A 43 -2.52 -10.00 -14.13
CA LEU A 43 -2.37 -8.70 -13.46
C LEU A 43 -3.72 -8.00 -13.27
N PRO A 44 -4.58 -7.83 -14.30
CA PRO A 44 -5.90 -7.23 -14.13
C PRO A 44 -6.78 -7.94 -13.09
N LEU A 45 -6.80 -9.27 -13.09
CA LEU A 45 -7.58 -10.07 -12.15
C LEU A 45 -7.00 -10.04 -10.73
N ALA A 46 -5.68 -9.93 -10.59
CA ALA A 46 -4.99 -9.83 -9.31
C ALA A 46 -4.97 -8.40 -8.72
N MET A 47 -5.30 -7.37 -9.51
CA MET A 47 -5.23 -5.96 -9.10
C MET A 47 -5.92 -5.65 -7.76
N PRO A 48 -7.14 -6.16 -7.47
CA PRO A 48 -7.81 -5.85 -6.21
C PRO A 48 -6.99 -6.32 -4.98
N THR A 49 -6.40 -7.50 -5.08
CA THR A 49 -5.55 -8.07 -4.03
C THR A 49 -4.22 -7.32 -3.90
N ILE A 50 -3.60 -6.95 -5.04
CA ILE A 50 -2.37 -6.15 -5.06
C ILE A 50 -2.62 -4.79 -4.40
N LEU A 51 -3.73 -4.12 -4.71
CA LEU A 51 -4.08 -2.82 -4.15
C LEU A 51 -4.40 -2.89 -2.66
N THR A 52 -4.94 -4.00 -2.18
CA THR A 52 -5.04 -4.28 -0.74
C THR A 52 -3.65 -4.31 -0.10
N GLY A 53 -2.65 -4.89 -0.77
CA GLY A 53 -1.27 -4.88 -0.32
C GLY A 53 -0.62 -3.50 -0.32
N VAL A 54 -0.91 -2.68 -1.34
CA VAL A 54 -0.48 -1.28 -1.38
C VAL A 54 -1.03 -0.50 -0.19
N ASN A 55 -2.30 -0.70 0.17
CA ASN A 55 -2.87 -0.05 1.35
C ASN A 55 -2.10 -0.42 2.63
N GLN A 56 -1.81 -1.70 2.84
CA GLN A 56 -1.02 -2.14 4.00
C GLN A 56 0.39 -1.54 4.01
N VAL A 57 1.02 -1.40 2.84
CA VAL A 57 2.34 -0.77 2.71
C VAL A 57 2.27 0.70 3.13
N ILE A 58 1.23 1.42 2.72
CA ILE A 58 1.02 2.84 3.07
C ILE A 58 0.86 2.96 4.59
N LEU A 59 0.00 2.16 5.20
CA LEU A 59 -0.24 2.19 6.65
C LEU A 59 1.06 1.92 7.44
N LEU A 60 1.80 0.87 7.10
CA LEU A 60 3.06 0.54 7.77
C LEU A 60 4.16 1.59 7.52
N ALA A 61 4.21 2.17 6.33
CA ALA A 61 5.16 3.23 6.01
C ALA A 61 4.88 4.50 6.82
N LEU A 62 3.60 4.87 6.97
CA LEU A 62 3.18 6.03 7.76
C LEU A 62 3.43 5.82 9.26
N SER A 63 3.21 4.62 9.79
CA SER A 63 3.60 4.26 11.16
C SER A 63 5.09 4.46 11.42
N MET A 64 5.93 4.27 10.40
CA MET A 64 7.38 4.44 10.51
C MET A 64 7.84 5.90 10.43
N VAL A 65 6.97 6.85 10.09
CA VAL A 65 7.34 8.27 9.93
C VAL A 65 7.84 8.89 11.24
N VAL A 66 7.23 8.53 12.37
CA VAL A 66 7.65 9.03 13.70
C VAL A 66 9.03 8.48 14.08
N ILE A 67 9.26 7.19 13.85
CA ILE A 67 10.54 6.53 14.16
C ILE A 67 11.66 7.10 13.27
N ALA A 68 11.38 7.32 11.98
CA ALA A 68 12.35 7.93 11.06
C ALA A 68 12.78 9.33 11.55
N SER A 69 11.88 10.09 12.15
CA SER A 69 12.19 11.40 12.71
C SER A 69 13.09 11.37 13.93
N MET A 70 13.15 10.26 14.67
CA MET A 70 14.12 10.07 15.76
C MET A 70 15.58 10.02 15.25
N VAL A 71 15.77 9.60 13.99
CA VAL A 71 17.08 9.52 13.31
C VAL A 71 17.34 10.75 12.42
N GLY A 72 16.58 11.83 12.61
CA GLY A 72 16.79 13.10 11.92
C GLY A 72 15.97 13.32 10.64
N ALA A 73 15.01 12.44 10.32
CA ALA A 73 14.09 12.70 9.21
C ALA A 73 13.18 13.90 9.51
N ARG A 74 13.15 14.88 8.60
CA ARG A 74 12.27 16.06 8.69
C ARG A 74 10.85 15.72 8.25
N GLY A 75 9.87 16.48 8.73
CA GLY A 75 8.45 16.36 8.35
C GLY A 75 7.52 16.23 9.55
N LEU A 76 6.28 15.80 9.32
CA LEU A 76 5.23 15.71 10.35
C LEU A 76 5.65 14.83 11.55
N GLY A 77 6.36 13.73 11.30
CA GLY A 77 6.89 12.85 12.35
C GLY A 77 7.81 13.55 13.35
N SER A 78 8.52 14.59 12.91
CA SER A 78 9.45 15.34 13.76
C SER A 78 8.71 16.25 14.73
N ILE A 79 7.54 16.77 14.33
CA ILE A 79 6.71 17.63 15.18
C ILE A 79 6.00 16.77 16.23
N VAL A 80 5.52 15.57 15.85
CA VAL A 80 5.01 14.56 16.79
C VAL A 80 6.09 14.19 17.80
N TYR A 81 7.30 13.87 17.34
CA TYR A 81 8.40 13.49 18.21
C TYR A 81 8.80 14.63 19.17
N GLN A 82 8.83 15.87 18.70
CA GLN A 82 9.07 17.04 19.55
C GLN A 82 7.98 17.23 20.62
N GLY A 83 6.70 17.04 20.26
CA GLY A 83 5.59 17.11 21.23
C GLY A 83 5.76 16.08 22.35
N ILE A 84 6.18 14.86 22.00
CA ILE A 84 6.52 13.82 22.99
C ILE A 84 7.70 14.24 23.87
N GLN A 85 8.79 14.74 23.28
CA GLN A 85 9.97 15.17 24.05
C GLN A 85 9.70 16.36 24.99
N GLN A 86 8.83 17.28 24.59
CA GLN A 86 8.51 18.49 25.34
C GLN A 86 7.34 18.30 26.32
N ASN A 87 6.76 17.10 26.41
CA ASN A 87 5.49 16.83 27.10
C ASN A 87 4.34 17.75 26.63
N ASP A 88 4.43 18.25 25.40
CA ASP A 88 3.40 19.05 24.75
C ASP A 88 2.48 18.13 23.94
N ILE A 89 1.46 17.62 24.63
CA ILE A 89 0.47 16.72 24.05
C ILE A 89 -0.34 17.42 22.96
N ALA A 90 -0.60 18.73 23.08
CA ALA A 90 -1.39 19.47 22.10
C ALA A 90 -0.66 19.51 20.75
N LYS A 91 0.63 19.82 20.76
CA LYS A 91 1.48 19.83 19.56
C LYS A 91 1.64 18.43 18.94
N GLY A 92 1.80 17.40 19.78
CA GLY A 92 1.85 16.01 19.33
C GLY A 92 0.55 15.56 18.68
N PHE A 93 -0.59 15.95 19.25
CA PHE A 93 -1.93 15.60 18.78
C PHE A 93 -2.29 16.28 17.45
N GLU A 94 -2.05 17.60 17.33
CA GLU A 94 -2.27 18.34 16.08
C GLU A 94 -1.50 17.71 14.90
N SER A 95 -0.23 17.40 15.14
CA SER A 95 0.64 16.78 14.12
C SER A 95 0.22 15.35 13.80
N GLY A 96 -0.20 14.58 14.82
CA GLY A 96 -0.71 13.22 14.66
C GLY A 96 -1.99 13.19 13.82
N LEU A 97 -2.92 14.11 14.06
CA LEU A 97 -4.12 14.29 13.24
C LEU A 97 -3.77 14.57 11.78
N GLY A 98 -2.77 15.42 11.52
CA GLY A 98 -2.28 15.66 10.16
C GLY A 98 -1.81 14.39 9.46
N ILE A 99 -1.07 13.52 10.17
CA ILE A 99 -0.62 12.23 9.62
C ILE A 99 -1.81 11.30 9.34
N VAL A 100 -2.80 11.24 10.24
CA VAL A 100 -4.01 10.42 10.06
C VAL A 100 -4.82 10.88 8.86
N ILE A 101 -5.03 12.20 8.71
CA ILE A 101 -5.74 12.76 7.55
C ILE A 101 -5.01 12.39 6.25
N LEU A 102 -3.69 12.52 6.23
CA LEU A 102 -2.87 12.17 5.08
C LEU A 102 -2.98 10.66 4.78
N ALA A 103 -2.99 9.80 5.80
CA ALA A 103 -3.21 8.37 5.66
C ALA A 103 -4.56 8.05 5.00
N ILE A 104 -5.64 8.68 5.48
CA ILE A 104 -7.00 8.49 4.96
C ILE A 104 -7.09 8.96 3.50
N ILE A 105 -6.44 10.08 3.15
CA ILE A 105 -6.41 10.57 1.77
C ILE A 105 -5.70 9.57 0.86
N LEU A 106 -4.53 9.07 1.26
CA LEU A 106 -3.77 8.09 0.49
C LEU A 106 -4.52 6.75 0.35
N ASP A 107 -5.17 6.29 1.41
CA ASP A 107 -6.02 5.09 1.40
C ASP A 107 -7.19 5.27 0.43
N ARG A 108 -7.92 6.39 0.51
CA ARG A 108 -9.06 6.68 -0.37
C ARG A 108 -8.65 6.78 -1.84
N ILE A 109 -7.51 7.40 -2.15
CA ILE A 109 -6.97 7.44 -3.51
C ILE A 109 -6.66 6.01 -4.00
N THR A 110 -5.99 5.21 -3.17
CA THR A 110 -5.62 3.83 -3.49
C THR A 110 -6.85 2.96 -3.74
N GLN A 111 -7.88 3.09 -2.91
CA GLN A 111 -9.16 2.39 -3.08
C GLN A 111 -9.92 2.85 -4.32
N SER A 112 -9.87 4.14 -4.67
CA SER A 112 -10.48 4.64 -5.90
C SER A 112 -9.86 3.99 -7.14
N PHE A 113 -8.53 3.78 -7.16
CA PHE A 113 -7.88 3.02 -8.23
C PHE A 113 -8.27 1.54 -8.26
N ALA A 114 -8.66 0.95 -7.13
CA ALA A 114 -9.15 -0.42 -7.05
C ALA A 114 -10.58 -0.56 -7.57
N GLN A 115 -11.47 0.38 -7.21
CA GLN A 115 -12.88 0.34 -7.60
C GLN A 115 -13.11 0.72 -9.07
N LYS A 116 -12.23 1.51 -9.69
CA LYS A 116 -12.39 1.97 -11.08
C LYS A 116 -12.18 0.88 -12.15
N LYS A 117 -11.97 -0.38 -11.76
CA LYS A 117 -11.80 -1.55 -12.64
C LYS A 117 -12.85 -2.65 -12.42
N GLY A 118 -13.92 -2.36 -11.66
CA GLY A 118 -15.12 -3.22 -11.57
C GLY A 118 -16.11 -2.94 -12.68
#